data_AF-W4UW02-F1
#
_entry.id   AF-W4UW02-F1
#
_cell.length_a   1.000
_cell.length_b   1.000
_cell.length_c   1.000
_cell.angle_alpha   90.00
_cell.angle_beta   90.00
_cell.angle_gamma   90.00
#
_symmetry.space_group_name_H-M   'P 1'
#
loop_
_entity.id
_entity.type
_entity.pdbx_description
1 polymer ?
#
loop_
_entity_poly.entity_id
_entity_poly.type
_entity_poly.pdbx_seq_one_letter_code
_entity_poly.pdbx_strand_id
1 'polypeptide(L)'
;MTRPGVVSTLVGCQSAKQVEEAVSYLKATEEERDYMHIIDGYQGELSGKCVYCNHCQPCPSDIDIAMVNKYLDIAMLDTNKIPPSIKQHYQSLSASGADCIACGSCEDRCPFSVPIIENMERAATLLG
;
A
#
# COMPACT_ATOMS: atom_id res chain seq x y z
N MET A 1 5.21 -27.92 11.79
CA MET A 1 4.17 -26.88 11.68
C MET A 1 3.10 -27.35 10.71
N THR A 2 2.07 -28.06 11.17
CA THR A 2 0.88 -28.35 10.36
C THR A 2 -0.24 -27.49 10.90
N ARG A 3 -0.40 -26.29 10.33
CA ARG A 3 -1.67 -25.56 10.44
C ARG A 3 -2.49 -26.00 9.23
N PRO A 4 -3.45 -26.92 9.36
CA PRO A 4 -4.31 -27.32 8.25
C PRO A 4 -5.30 -26.16 7.98
N GLY A 5 -4.80 -25.07 7.43
CA GLY A 5 -5.60 -23.99 6.87
C GLY A 5 -5.71 -24.22 5.37
N VAL A 6 -6.92 -24.08 4.83
CA VAL A 6 -7.08 -23.91 3.39
C VAL A 6 -6.46 -22.58 3.02
N VAL A 7 -5.33 -22.62 2.30
CA VAL A 7 -4.69 -21.43 1.74
C VAL A 7 -5.15 -21.31 0.29
N SER A 8 -5.78 -20.20 -0.04
CA SER A 8 -6.11 -19.83 -1.41
C SER A 8 -5.27 -18.62 -1.79
N THR A 9 -4.64 -18.68 -2.96
CA THR A 9 -3.82 -17.60 -3.50
C THR A 9 -4.51 -17.04 -4.74
N LEU A 10 -4.74 -15.73 -4.77
CA LEU A 10 -5.23 -15.04 -5.96
C LEU A 10 -4.03 -14.64 -6.82
N VAL A 11 -3.73 -15.45 -7.84
CA VAL A 11 -2.66 -15.15 -8.80
C VAL A 11 -3.22 -14.25 -9.90
N GLY A 12 -2.71 -13.01 -9.99
CA GLY A 12 -3.04 -12.11 -11.09
C GLY A 12 -2.28 -12.49 -12.35
N CYS A 13 -2.99 -12.69 -13.47
CA CYS A 13 -2.40 -13.01 -14.77
C CYS A 13 -2.73 -11.92 -15.79
N GLN A 14 -1.74 -11.51 -16.57
CA GLN A 14 -1.85 -10.54 -17.67
C GLN A 14 -1.79 -11.22 -19.07
N SER A 15 -1.53 -12.53 -19.12
CA SER A 15 -1.49 -13.30 -20.38
C SER A 15 -1.92 -14.75 -20.19
N ALA A 16 -2.28 -15.43 -21.29
CA ALA A 16 -2.63 -16.85 -21.28
C ALA A 16 -1.46 -17.73 -20.78
N LYS A 17 -0.23 -17.40 -21.17
CA LYS A 17 0.97 -18.11 -20.71
C LYS A 17 1.12 -18.07 -19.18
N GLN A 18 0.86 -16.92 -18.55
CA GLN A 18 0.91 -16.80 -17.10
C GLN A 18 -0.19 -17.62 -16.40
N VAL A 19 -1.35 -17.82 -17.06
CA VAL A 19 -2.38 -18.73 -16.55
C VAL A 19 -1.90 -20.17 -16.60
N GLU A 20 -1.29 -20.59 -17.71
CA GLU A 20 -0.70 -21.94 -17.86
C GLU A 20 0.38 -22.21 -16.80
N GLU A 21 1.24 -21.24 -16.56
CA GLU A 21 2.26 -21.29 -15.49
C GLU A 21 1.61 -21.42 -14.11
N ALA A 22 0.57 -20.64 -13.79
CA ALA A 22 -0.12 -20.71 -12.50
C ALA A 22 -0.78 -22.09 -12.26
N VAL A 23 -1.44 -22.66 -13.27
CA VAL A 23 -2.11 -23.97 -13.12
C VAL A 23 -1.13 -25.14 -13.15
N SER A 24 0.11 -24.94 -13.61
CA SER A 24 1.16 -25.97 -13.59
C SER A 24 1.47 -26.46 -12.17
N TYR A 25 1.22 -25.64 -11.14
CA TYR A 25 1.33 -26.01 -9.72
C TYR A 25 0.60 -27.31 -9.38
N LEU A 26 -0.55 -27.57 -10.02
CA LEU A 26 -1.33 -28.80 -9.80
C LEU A 26 -0.57 -30.08 -10.20
N LYS A 27 0.44 -29.94 -11.06
CA LYS A 27 1.30 -31.03 -11.55
C LYS A 27 2.71 -31.00 -10.96
N ALA A 28 3.06 -29.97 -10.18
CA ALA A 28 4.37 -29.83 -9.57
C ALA A 28 4.67 -30.98 -8.58
N THR A 29 5.94 -31.37 -8.54
CA THR A 29 6.50 -32.33 -7.57
C THR A 29 6.52 -31.76 -6.15
N GLU A 30 6.76 -32.60 -5.14
CA GLU A 30 6.87 -32.11 -3.75
C GLU A 30 8.07 -31.18 -3.58
N GLU A 31 9.18 -31.47 -4.26
CA GLU A 31 10.39 -30.65 -4.27
C GLU A 31 10.14 -29.28 -4.92
N GLU A 32 9.38 -29.21 -6.02
CA GLU A 32 9.00 -27.94 -6.66
C GLU A 32 8.00 -27.11 -5.83
N ARG A 33 7.33 -27.74 -4.85
CA ARG A 33 6.42 -27.09 -3.91
C ARG A 33 7.10 -26.73 -2.58
N ASP A 34 8.38 -27.04 -2.40
CA ASP A 34 9.13 -26.67 -1.20
C ASP A 34 9.59 -25.20 -1.28
N TYR A 35 8.75 -24.32 -0.75
CA TYR A 35 9.03 -22.88 -0.66
C TYR A 35 9.72 -22.47 0.66
N MET A 36 10.22 -23.42 1.46
CA MET A 36 10.82 -23.10 2.77
C MET A 36 11.97 -22.09 2.63
N HIS A 37 12.76 -22.23 1.57
CA HIS A 37 13.87 -21.33 1.23
C HIS A 37 13.44 -19.90 0.88
N ILE A 38 12.17 -19.67 0.50
CA ILE A 38 11.61 -18.33 0.20
C ILE A 38 11.07 -17.68 1.47
N ILE A 39 10.51 -18.49 2.38
CA ILE A 39 9.89 -18.01 3.62
C ILE A 39 10.97 -17.65 4.65
N ASP A 40 12.10 -18.34 4.64
CA ASP A 40 13.19 -18.11 5.57
C ASP A 40 13.82 -16.72 5.33
N GLY A 41 13.47 -15.76 6.19
CA GLY A 41 13.90 -14.37 6.07
C GLY A 41 12.85 -13.39 5.50
N TYR A 42 11.63 -13.83 5.17
CA TYR A 42 10.57 -12.91 4.73
C TYR A 42 10.12 -11.99 5.87
N GLN A 43 10.61 -10.76 5.86
CA GLN A 43 10.11 -9.65 6.67
C GLN A 43 8.96 -9.02 5.90
N GLY A 44 7.74 -9.08 6.44
CA GLY A 44 6.51 -8.67 5.77
C GLY A 44 6.63 -7.33 5.05
N GLU A 45 6.26 -7.31 3.77
CA GLU A 45 6.51 -6.24 2.80
C GLU A 45 5.71 -4.92 3.04
N LEU A 46 5.06 -4.80 4.20
CA LEU A 46 4.13 -3.73 4.54
C LEU A 46 4.76 -2.63 5.41
N SER A 47 5.96 -2.84 5.95
CA SER A 47 6.67 -1.79 6.68
C SER A 47 6.90 -0.59 5.78
N GLY A 48 6.57 0.60 6.27
CA GLY A 48 6.64 1.86 5.55
C GLY A 48 5.52 2.10 4.54
N LYS A 49 4.62 1.13 4.29
CA LYS A 49 3.55 1.24 3.28
C LYS A 49 2.18 1.48 3.94
N CYS A 50 1.49 2.55 3.53
CA CYS A 50 0.14 2.83 4.01
C CYS A 50 -0.84 1.81 3.44
N VAL A 51 -1.69 1.25 4.30
CA VAL A 51 -2.79 0.34 3.91
C VAL A 51 -4.18 0.95 4.16
N TYR A 52 -4.22 2.26 4.39
CA TYR A 52 -5.46 3.05 4.56
C TYR A 52 -6.36 2.55 5.70
N CYS A 53 -5.76 2.01 6.77
CA CYS A 53 -6.46 1.41 7.91
C CYS A 53 -7.01 2.42 8.94
N ASN A 54 -6.73 3.72 8.77
CA ASN A 54 -7.16 4.81 9.66
C ASN A 54 -6.66 4.79 11.11
N HIS A 55 -5.67 3.95 11.49
CA HIS A 55 -5.04 4.02 12.82
C HIS A 55 -4.38 5.38 13.11
N CYS A 56 -3.97 6.11 12.07
CA CYS A 56 -3.39 7.44 12.17
C CYS A 56 -4.38 8.53 12.64
N GLN A 57 -5.69 8.25 12.70
CA GLN A 57 -6.71 9.20 13.12
C GLN A 57 -6.92 9.22 14.65
N PRO A 58 -7.44 10.33 15.23
CA PRO A 58 -7.77 11.62 14.59
C PRO A 58 -6.53 12.50 14.35
N CYS A 59 -6.50 13.22 13.23
CA CYS A 59 -5.52 14.28 12.97
C CYS A 59 -5.98 15.60 13.61
N PRO A 60 -5.13 16.33 14.35
CA PRO A 60 -5.50 17.62 14.94
C PRO A 60 -5.75 18.74 13.91
N SER A 61 -5.31 18.55 12.66
CA SER A 61 -5.61 19.43 11.52
C SER A 61 -6.82 18.94 10.69
N ASP A 62 -7.60 17.97 11.20
CA ASP A 62 -8.78 17.40 10.52
C ASP A 62 -8.49 16.80 9.12
N ILE A 63 -7.24 16.40 8.85
CA ILE A 63 -6.83 15.77 7.60
C ILE A 63 -7.31 14.32 7.55
N ASP A 64 -7.96 13.93 6.45
CA ASP A 64 -8.15 12.51 6.12
C ASP A 64 -6.84 11.92 5.57
N ILE A 65 -5.96 11.51 6.49
CA ILE A 65 -4.61 11.01 6.19
C ILE A 65 -4.65 9.77 5.28
N ALA A 66 -5.64 8.89 5.44
CA ALA A 66 -5.75 7.70 4.62
C ALA A 66 -6.09 8.08 3.17
N MET A 67 -6.99 9.05 2.98
CA MET A 67 -7.34 9.53 1.65
C MET A 67 -6.21 10.31 0.99
N VAL A 68 -5.49 11.16 1.71
CA VAL A 68 -4.30 11.85 1.18
C VAL A 68 -3.26 10.84 0.71
N ASN A 69 -2.92 9.84 1.53
CA ASN A 69 -1.97 8.78 1.15
C ASN A 69 -2.46 7.98 -0.06
N LYS A 70 -3.75 7.65 -0.13
CA LYS A 70 -4.32 6.92 -1.28
C LYS A 70 -4.12 7.68 -2.59
N TYR A 71 -4.38 8.99 -2.60
CA TYR A 71 -4.17 9.79 -3.80
C TYR A 71 -2.69 9.97 -4.13
N LEU A 72 -1.84 10.15 -3.12
CA LEU A 72 -0.39 10.15 -3.31
C LEU A 72 0.09 8.84 -3.93
N ASP A 73 -0.32 7.68 -3.41
CA ASP A 73 0.12 6.38 -3.92
C ASP A 73 -0.26 6.17 -5.38
N ILE A 74 -1.47 6.60 -5.79
CA ILE A 74 -1.88 6.57 -7.19
C ILE A 74 -1.03 7.52 -8.04
N ALA A 75 -0.74 8.72 -7.53
CA ALA A 75 0.08 9.71 -8.23
C ALA A 75 1.54 9.25 -8.40
N MET A 76 2.06 8.50 -7.42
CA MET A 76 3.41 7.94 -7.42
C MET A 76 3.59 6.78 -8.42
N LEU A 77 2.50 6.20 -8.95
CA LEU A 77 2.59 5.15 -10.00
C LEU A 77 3.27 5.67 -11.27
N ASP A 78 2.96 6.90 -11.68
CA ASP A 78 3.63 7.61 -12.77
C ASP A 78 3.49 9.13 -12.54
N THR A 79 4.53 9.72 -11.96
CA THR A 79 4.57 11.16 -11.64
C THR A 79 4.53 12.05 -12.89
N ASN A 80 4.85 11.53 -14.09
CA ASN A 80 4.78 12.28 -15.34
C ASN A 80 3.37 12.26 -15.95
N LYS A 81 2.51 11.34 -15.51
CA LYS A 81 1.17 11.10 -16.06
C LYS A 81 0.11 10.88 -14.99
N ILE A 82 0.12 11.73 -13.97
CA ILE A 82 -0.90 11.72 -12.92
C ILE A 82 -2.28 11.98 -13.54
N PRO A 83 -3.28 11.09 -13.36
CA PRO A 83 -4.62 11.30 -13.92
C PRO A 83 -5.25 12.59 -13.36
N PRO A 84 -5.88 13.44 -14.20
CA PRO A 84 -6.48 14.69 -13.73
C PRO A 84 -7.53 14.50 -12.63
N SER A 85 -8.26 13.39 -12.65
CA SER A 85 -9.24 13.03 -11.62
C SER A 85 -8.59 12.88 -10.23
N ILE A 86 -7.35 12.40 -10.14
CA ILE A 86 -6.67 12.23 -8.85
C ILE A 86 -6.36 13.58 -8.23
N LYS A 87 -5.88 14.54 -9.02
CA LYS A 87 -5.68 15.93 -8.57
C LYS A 87 -7.00 16.56 -8.13
N GLN A 88 -8.04 16.42 -8.95
CA GLN A 88 -9.37 16.95 -8.63
C GLN A 88 -9.93 16.36 -7.32
N HIS A 89 -9.79 15.05 -7.12
CA HIS A 89 -10.24 14.40 -5.89
C HIS A 89 -9.45 14.85 -4.66
N TYR A 90 -8.12 14.96 -4.78
CA TYR A 90 -7.27 15.50 -3.72
C TYR A 90 -7.67 16.94 -3.35
N GLN A 91 -7.86 17.80 -4.35
CA GLN A 91 -8.29 19.19 -4.16
C GLN A 91 -9.73 19.33 -3.61
N SER A 92 -10.54 18.28 -3.68
CA SER A 92 -11.88 18.26 -3.10
C SER A 92 -11.93 17.85 -1.62
N LEU A 93 -10.79 17.47 -1.04
CA LEU A 93 -10.69 17.18 0.40
C LEU A 93 -10.90 18.47 1.20
N SER A 94 -11.51 18.34 2.38
CA SER A 94 -11.72 19.47 3.31
C SER A 94 -10.42 20.01 3.89
N ALA A 95 -9.43 19.12 4.06
CA ALA A 95 -8.06 19.42 4.48
C ALA A 95 -7.11 18.47 3.75
N SER A 96 -5.93 18.97 3.41
CA SER A 96 -4.96 18.34 2.53
C SER A 96 -3.62 18.13 3.23
N GLY A 97 -2.64 17.56 2.51
CA GLY A 97 -1.28 17.47 3.03
C GLY A 97 -0.64 18.83 3.35
N ALA A 98 -1.10 19.92 2.71
CA ALA A 98 -0.60 21.27 2.95
C ALA A 98 -1.00 21.83 4.32
N ASP A 99 -2.05 21.26 4.95
CA ASP A 99 -2.55 21.66 6.28
C ASP A 99 -1.84 20.92 7.42
N CYS A 100 -0.88 20.05 7.08
CA CYS A 100 -0.13 19.25 8.04
C CYS A 100 0.79 20.15 8.87
N ILE A 101 0.64 20.09 10.20
CA ILE A 101 1.48 20.82 11.15
C ILE A 101 2.68 19.99 11.67
N ALA A 102 2.95 18.84 11.04
CA ALA A 102 4.05 17.93 11.41
C ALA A 102 4.09 17.53 12.90
N CYS A 103 2.94 17.30 13.53
CA CYS A 103 2.86 17.00 14.97
C CYS A 103 3.33 15.60 15.40
N GLY A 104 3.53 14.65 14.48
CA GLY A 104 3.99 13.28 14.77
C GLY A 104 2.94 12.30 15.29
N SER A 105 1.80 12.78 15.79
CA SER A 105 0.79 11.92 16.46
C SER A 105 0.25 10.78 15.60
N CYS A 106 0.21 10.96 14.27
CA CYS A 106 -0.22 9.95 13.32
C CYS A 106 0.79 8.81 13.15
N GLU A 107 2.09 9.13 13.18
CA GLU A 107 3.19 8.17 13.00
C GLU A 107 3.35 7.29 14.24
N ASP A 108 3.21 7.88 15.45
CA ASP A 108 3.21 7.13 16.72
C ASP A 108 2.11 6.06 16.77
N ARG A 109 0.97 6.31 16.12
CA ARG A 109 -0.15 5.37 16.04
C ARG A 109 -0.01 4.36 14.91
N CYS A 110 0.90 4.56 13.96
CA CYS A 110 0.97 3.75 12.76
C CYS A 110 1.61 2.39 13.07
N PRO A 111 0.89 1.25 12.93
CA PRO A 111 1.48 -0.07 13.20
C PRO A 111 2.46 -0.53 12.10
N PHE A 112 2.59 0.24 11.02
CA PHE A 112 3.45 -0.07 9.87
C PHE A 112 4.62 0.90 9.71
N SER A 113 4.82 1.85 10.64
CA SER A 113 5.91 2.84 10.56
C SER A 113 5.93 3.62 9.24
N VAL A 114 4.74 4.01 8.75
CA VAL A 114 4.61 4.83 7.54
C VAL A 114 5.14 6.24 7.83
N PRO A 115 5.96 6.83 6.94
CA PRO A 115 6.42 8.21 7.08
C PRO A 115 5.30 9.19 6.67
N ILE A 116 4.26 9.28 7.50
CA ILE A 116 3.03 10.01 7.20
C ILE A 116 3.31 11.50 6.97
N ILE A 117 4.20 12.12 7.75
CA ILE A 117 4.52 13.55 7.61
C ILE A 117 5.17 13.82 6.25
N GLU A 118 6.16 13.01 5.86
CA GLU A 118 6.79 13.10 4.54
C GLU A 118 5.76 12.92 3.42
N ASN A 119 4.84 11.96 3.59
CA ASN A 119 3.77 11.74 2.62
C ASN A 119 2.82 12.95 2.51
N MET A 120 2.51 13.65 3.60
CA MET A 120 1.68 14.87 3.53
C MET A 120 2.38 15.97 2.72
N GLU A 121 3.67 16.19 2.95
CA GLU A 121 4.48 17.17 2.20
C GLU A 121 4.54 16.81 0.71
N ARG A 122 4.77 15.53 0.40
CA ARG A 122 4.83 15.03 -0.98
C ARG A 122 3.49 15.17 -1.69
N ALA A 123 2.39 14.85 -1.01
CA ALA A 123 1.05 15.01 -1.56
C ALA A 123 0.75 16.48 -1.87
N ALA A 124 1.09 17.40 -0.95
CA ALA A 124 0.94 18.84 -1.17
C ALA A 124 1.76 19.32 -2.38
N THR A 125 2.97 18.82 -2.56
CA THR A 125 3.85 19.21 -3.67
C THR A 125 3.38 18.66 -5.03
N LEU A 126 2.89 17.41 -5.08
CA LEU A 126 2.56 16.73 -6.33
C LEU A 126 1.12 16.98 -6.80
N LEU A 127 0.19 17.14 -5.85
CA LEU A 127 -1.26 17.18 -6.10
C LEU A 127 -1.92 18.51 -5.73
N GLY A 128 -1.21 19.36 -4.96
CA GLY A 128 -1.63 20.73 -4.64
C GLY A 128 -1.62 21.68 -5.83
#